data_AF-A0A392QVR9-F1
#
_entry.id   AF-A0A392QVR9-F1
#
_cell.length_a   1.000
_cell.length_b   1.000
_cell.length_c   1.000
_cell.angle_alpha   90.00
_cell.angle_beta   90.00
_cell.angle_gamma   90.00
#
_symmetry.space_group_name_H-M   'P 1'
#
loop_
_entity.id
_entity.type
_entity.pdbx_description
1 polymer ?
#
loop_
_entity_poly.entity_id
_entity_poly.type
_entity_poly.pdbx_seq_one_letter_code
_entity_poly.pdbx_strand_id
1 'polypeptide(L)' 'MKQTPVIQLGDMKKLKVDTFCVTVATTSHIRVSNQGWFFRSCTDCSCKADGSVPPYKCKKGHMTSDPPI' A
#
# COMPACT_ATOMS: atom_id res chain seq x y z
N MET A 1 -15.21 22.27 5.87
CA MET A 1 -14.95 20.98 5.19
C MET A 1 -16.26 20.47 4.63
N LYS A 2 -16.35 20.18 3.33
CA LYS A 2 -17.53 19.51 2.76
C LYS A 2 -17.57 18.08 3.29
N GLN A 3 -18.74 17.62 3.75
CA GLN A 3 -18.92 16.24 4.19
C GLN A 3 -18.69 15.28 3.02
N THR A 4 -17.86 14.28 3.25
CA THR A 4 -17.53 13.24 2.28
C THR A 4 -18.73 12.28 2.13
N PRO A 5 -19.16 11.94 0.91
CA PRO A 5 -20.32 11.07 0.71
C PRO A 5 -20.07 9.64 1.23
N VAL A 6 -21.08 9.06 1.89
CA VAL A 6 -21.09 7.65 2.30
C VAL A 6 -21.75 6.82 1.20
N ILE A 7 -21.05 5.84 0.64
CA ILE A 7 -21.55 5.00 -0.47
C ILE A 7 -21.23 3.52 -0.27
N GLN A 8 -21.95 2.63 -0.96
CA GLN A 8 -21.69 1.19 -0.93
C GLN A 8 -20.56 0.79 -1.91
N LEU A 9 -19.89 -0.34 -1.63
CA LEU A 9 -18.83 -0.91 -2.48
C LEU A 9 -19.25 -1.11 -3.95
N GLY A 10 -20.51 -1.49 -4.19
CA GLY A 10 -21.04 -1.69 -5.54
C GLY A 10 -21.15 -0.38 -6.34
N ASP A 11 -21.38 0.74 -5.66
CA ASP A 11 -21.56 2.05 -6.30
C ASP A 11 -20.23 2.76 -6.57
N MET A 12 -19.18 2.47 -5.79
CA MET A 12 -17.83 2.97 -6.06
C MET A 12 -17.36 2.64 -7.48
N LYS A 13 -17.71 1.45 -7.99
CA LYS A 13 -17.35 1.01 -9.34
C LYS A 13 -17.98 1.85 -10.45
N LYS A 14 -19.03 2.62 -10.14
CA LYS A 14 -19.78 3.46 -11.09
C LYS A 14 -19.27 4.90 -11.13
N LEU A 15 -18.32 5.27 -10.26
CA LEU A 15 -17.72 6.61 -10.22
C LEU A 15 -16.91 6.86 -11.49
N LYS A 16 -17.15 8.02 -12.12
CA LYS A 16 -16.51 8.40 -13.40
C LYS A 16 -15.26 9.26 -13.22
N VAL A 17 -15.04 9.76 -12.00
CA VAL A 17 -13.96 10.68 -11.64
C VAL A 17 -13.43 10.32 -10.25
N ASP A 18 -12.19 10.69 -9.99
CA ASP A 18 -11.57 10.53 -8.67
C ASP A 18 -12.42 11.23 -7.61
N THR A 19 -12.88 10.46 -6.63
CA THR A 19 -13.84 10.90 -5.62
C THR A 19 -13.40 10.41 -4.25
N PHE A 20 -13.32 11.33 -3.28
CA PHE A 20 -13.20 10.95 -1.87
C PHE A 20 -14.57 10.51 -1.35
N CYS A 21 -14.64 9.30 -0.77
CA CYS A 21 -15.88 8.72 -0.22
C CYS A 21 -15.60 7.94 1.08
N VAL A 22 -16.66 7.64 1.84
CA VAL A 22 -16.62 6.78 3.03
C VAL A 22 -17.47 5.53 2.78
N THR A 23 -17.05 4.38 3.29
CA THR A 23 -17.79 3.12 3.23
C THR A 23 -17.62 2.32 4.51
N VAL A 24 -18.57 1.43 4.78
CA VAL A 24 -18.46 0.40 5.83
C VAL A 24 -18.51 -0.96 5.14
N ALA A 25 -17.59 -1.85 5.50
CA ALA A 25 -17.50 -3.19 4.94
C ALA A 25 -16.93 -4.18 5.96
N THR A 26 -17.21 -5.47 5.76
CA THR A 26 -16.64 -6.56 6.55
C THR A 26 -15.44 -7.15 5.81
N THR A 27 -14.28 -7.22 6.45
CA THR A 27 -13.08 -7.85 5.89
C THR A 27 -13.31 -9.36 5.74
N SER A 28 -13.16 -9.89 4.52
CA SER A 28 -13.28 -11.33 4.26
C SER A 28 -11.93 -12.05 4.18
N HIS A 29 -10.95 -11.46 3.51
CA HIS A 29 -9.64 -12.05 3.28
C HIS A 29 -8.53 -11.00 3.33
N ILE A 30 -7.36 -11.39 3.83
CA ILE A 30 -6.14 -10.59 3.79
C ILE A 30 -5.15 -11.32 2.88
N ARG A 31 -4.79 -10.70 1.74
CA ARG A 31 -3.81 -11.27 0.82
C ARG A 31 -2.41 -10.91 1.31
N VAL A 32 -1.65 -11.93 1.69
CA VAL A 32 -0.25 -11.79 2.07
C VAL A 32 0.66 -11.89 0.86
N SER A 33 1.75 -11.11 0.85
CA SER A 33 2.81 -11.33 -0.13
C SER A 33 3.64 -12.56 0.23
N ASN A 34 4.43 -13.09 -0.70
CA ASN A 34 5.40 -14.15 -0.39
C ASN A 34 6.43 -13.74 0.68
N GLN A 35 6.56 -12.43 0.95
CA GLN A 35 7.44 -11.87 1.97
C GLN A 35 6.70 -11.58 3.30
N GLY A 36 5.43 -11.99 3.42
CA GLY A 36 4.63 -11.80 4.62
C GLY A 36 3.78 -10.51 4.60
N TRP A 37 3.36 -10.09 5.80
CA TRP A 37 2.44 -8.97 6.07
C TRP A 37 3.13 -7.59 6.05
N PHE A 38 4.43 -7.56 5.79
CA PHE A 38 5.24 -6.35 5.80
C PHE A 38 6.10 -6.26 4.54
N PHE A 39 6.68 -5.09 4.31
CA PHE A 39 7.71 -4.90 3.31
C PHE A 39 8.86 -4.09 3.91
N ARG A 40 10.08 -4.47 3.57
CA ARG A 40 11.26 -3.67 3.92
C ARG A 40 11.17 -2.31 3.25
N SER A 41 11.32 -1.24 4.03
CA SER A 41 11.34 0.13 3.51
C SER A 41 12.75 0.55 3.12
N CYS A 42 12.86 1.39 2.10
CA CYS A 42 14.12 2.03 1.75
C CYS A 42 14.41 3.18 2.74
N THR A 43 15.66 3.31 3.18
CA THR A 43 16.07 4.38 4.11
C THR A 43 16.02 5.78 3.47
N ASP A 44 16.20 5.85 2.15
CA ASP A 44 16.32 7.13 1.43
C ASP A 44 15.02 7.57 0.76
N CYS A 45 13.99 6.71 0.74
CA CYS A 45 12.69 7.04 0.13
C CYS A 45 11.56 6.11 0.60
N SER A 46 10.30 6.50 0.39
CA SER A 46 9.12 5.69 0.76
C SER A 46 8.86 4.47 -0.15
N CYS A 47 9.86 4.03 -0.94
CA CYS A 47 9.73 2.85 -1.79
C CYS A 47 10.09 1.59 -1.00
N LYS A 48 9.48 0.47 -1.39
CA LYS A 48 9.90 -0.86 -0.97
C LYS A 48 11.35 -1.13 -1.38
N ALA A 49 12.13 -1.72 -0.47
CA ALA A 49 13.45 -2.28 -0.71
C ALA A 49 13.32 -3.80 -0.92
N ASP A 50 13.63 -4.27 -2.12
CA ASP A 50 13.50 -5.67 -2.54
C ASP A 50 14.86 -6.38 -2.60
N GLY A 51 14.85 -7.71 -2.53
CA GLY A 51 16.05 -8.55 -2.51
C GLY A 51 15.96 -9.65 -1.45
N SER A 52 16.63 -10.77 -1.67
CA SER A 52 16.68 -11.90 -0.72
C SER A 52 17.76 -11.72 0.35
N VAL A 53 18.86 -11.05 0.01
CA VAL A 53 19.99 -10.78 0.90
C VAL A 53 20.39 -9.30 0.83
N PRO A 54 20.92 -8.72 1.91
CA PRO A 54 21.49 -7.37 1.88
C PRO A 54 22.68 -7.27 0.90
N PRO A 55 22.92 -6.08 0.31
CA PRO A 55 22.09 -4.88 0.37
C PRO A 55 20.80 -5.02 -0.46
N TYR A 56 19.67 -4.61 0.12
CA TYR A 56 18.38 -4.56 -0.58
C TYR A 56 18.32 -3.35 -1.50
N LYS A 57 17.62 -3.46 -2.63
CA LYS A 57 17.54 -2.39 -3.64
C LYS A 57 16.11 -1.93 -3.82
N CYS A 58 15.87 -0.63 -3.74
CA CYS A 58 14.57 -0.06 -4.07
C CYS A 58 14.43 0.20 -5.58
N LYS A 59 13.19 0.46 -6.06
CA LYS A 59 12.94 0.76 -7.48
C LYS A 59 13.67 1.99 -8.03
N LYS A 60 14.15 2.88 -7.15
CA LYS A 60 14.95 4.08 -7.51
C LYS A 60 16.46 3.81 -7.54
N GLY A 61 16.89 2.61 -7.15
CA GLY A 61 18.30 2.20 -7.19
C GLY A 61 19.08 2.38 -5.90
N HIS A 62 18.47 2.93 -4.83
CA HIS A 62 19.11 3.06 -3.53
C HIS A 62 19.33 1.69 -2.87
N MET A 63 20.45 1.56 -2.16
CA MET A 63 20.85 0.35 -1.46
C MET A 63 20.61 0.52 0.04
N THR A 64 19.95 -0.44 0.66
CA THR A 64 19.65 -0.44 2.09
C THR A 64 20.14 -1.74 2.70
N SER A 65 21.06 -1.68 3.65
CA SER A 65 21.61 -2.87 4.33
C SER A 65 20.78 -3.29 5.54
N ASP A 66 20.20 -2.32 6.25
CA ASP A 66 19.38 -2.53 7.44
C ASP A 66 18.05 -1.76 7.31
N PRO A 67 17.09 -2.30 6.53
CA PRO A 67 15.84 -1.61 6.26
C PRO A 67 14.88 -1.73 7.45
N PRO A 68 14.17 -0.65 7.80
CA PRO A 68 13.02 -0.74 8.69
C PRO A 68 11.96 -1.68 8.08
N ILE A 69 11.41 -2.56 8.91
CA ILE A 69 10.23 -3.39 8.61
C ILE A 69 8.96 -2.56 8.76
#